data_AF-A0A0M3JEA2-F1
#
_entry.id   AF-A0A0M3JEA2-F1
#
_cell.length_a   1.000
_cell.length_b   1.000
_cell.length_c   1.000
_cell.angle_alpha   90.00
_cell.angle_beta   90.00
_cell.angle_gamma   90.00
#
_symmetry.space_group_name_H-M   'P 1'
#
loop_
_entity.id
_entity.type
_entity.pdbx_description
1 polymer ?
#
loop_
_entity_poly.entity_id
_entity_poly.type
_entity_poly.pdbx_seq_one_letter_code
_entity_poly.pdbx_strand_id
1 'polypeptide(L)'
;MYDSHSKESENICGVFQVFWNVPSRNCYRARIDIPLTKFSFQFNKGEDFYGDAVNTFYEKTIGLYPYYRDPKDPNSAVNGGIPQRVDMREHLSKAKADIERLIPNPSFGGVAILDFESW
;
A
#
# COMPACT_ATOMS: atom_id res chain seq x y z
N MET A 1 25.31 31.85 39.00
CA MET A 1 26.21 31.24 37.99
C MET A 1 25.63 29.88 37.67
N TYR A 2 25.48 29.60 36.38
CA TYR A 2 24.94 28.37 35.81
C TYR A 2 25.66 27.12 36.33
N ASP A 3 24.90 26.04 36.55
CA ASP A 3 25.28 24.77 35.95
C ASP A 3 24.03 24.08 35.41
N SER A 4 24.19 23.59 34.20
CA SER A 4 23.19 23.20 33.23
C SER A 4 23.48 21.75 32.86
N HIS A 5 22.66 20.80 33.31
CA HIS A 5 22.57 19.52 32.65
C HIS A 5 21.12 19.04 32.59
N SER A 6 20.58 19.28 31.41
CA SER A 6 19.46 18.61 30.75
C SER A 6 19.27 17.16 31.18
N LYS A 7 18.08 16.85 31.68
CA LYS A 7 17.46 15.56 31.43
C LYS A 7 16.28 15.81 30.50
N GLU A 8 16.54 15.74 29.19
CA GLU A 8 15.51 15.36 28.24
C GLU A 8 15.07 13.94 28.64
N SER A 9 13.95 13.85 29.34
CA SER A 9 13.24 12.58 29.44
C SER A 9 12.64 12.31 28.06
N GLU A 10 13.27 11.40 27.33
CA GLU A 10 12.75 10.78 26.12
C GLU A 10 11.27 10.39 26.32
N ASN A 11 10.38 11.09 25.63
CA ASN A 11 8.99 10.64 25.47
C ASN A 11 8.99 9.43 24.51
N ILE A 12 9.17 8.23 25.06
CA ILE A 12 8.93 6.96 24.34
C ILE A 12 7.41 6.69 24.36
N CYS A 13 6.65 7.58 23.77
CA CYS A 13 5.27 7.31 23.39
C CYS A 13 5.24 7.38 21.86
N GLY A 14 5.07 6.22 21.21
CA GLY A 14 4.98 6.17 19.75
C GLY A 14 3.84 7.07 19.26
N VAL A 15 4.10 7.84 18.20
CA VAL A 15 3.07 8.67 17.56
C VAL A 15 2.01 7.75 16.96
N PHE A 16 0.75 7.88 17.39
CA PHE A 16 -0.37 7.18 16.76
C PHE A 16 -0.76 7.90 15.47
N GLN A 17 -0.65 7.22 14.33
CA GLN A 17 -0.95 7.76 13.01
C GLN A 17 -2.21 7.11 12.45
N VAL A 18 -3.00 7.90 11.71
CA VAL A 18 -4.20 7.41 11.03
C VAL A 18 -4.07 7.70 9.54
N PHE A 19 -4.23 6.68 8.71
CA PHE A 19 -4.08 6.76 7.26
C PHE A 19 -5.44 6.73 6.57
N TRP A 20 -5.61 7.58 5.56
CA TRP A 20 -6.79 7.61 4.71
C TRP A 20 -6.56 6.77 3.46
N ASN A 21 -7.09 5.54 3.47
CA ASN A 21 -6.99 4.58 2.36
C ASN A 21 -8.35 4.37 1.65
N VAL A 22 -9.14 5.44 1.54
CA VAL A 22 -10.42 5.44 0.82
C VAL A 22 -10.18 5.94 -0.61
N PRO A 23 -10.75 5.34 -1.67
CA PRO A 23 -10.55 5.74 -3.06
C PRO A 23 -11.32 7.03 -3.42
N SER A 24 -10.99 8.14 -2.76
CA SER A 24 -11.72 9.41 -2.85
C SER A 24 -11.20 10.39 -3.93
N ARG A 25 -10.27 9.96 -4.80
CA ARG A 25 -9.79 10.73 -5.97
C ARG A 25 -10.90 11.39 -6.79
N ASN A 26 -12.03 10.71 -6.97
CA ASN A 26 -13.15 11.25 -7.74
C ASN A 26 -13.81 12.46 -7.05
N CYS A 27 -13.87 12.45 -5.71
CA CYS A 27 -14.34 13.58 -4.90
C CYS A 27 -13.39 14.77 -5.06
N TYR A 28 -12.07 14.54 -4.94
CA TYR A 28 -11.05 15.55 -5.18
C TYR A 28 -11.20 16.20 -6.56
N ARG A 29 -11.35 15.40 -7.62
CA ARG A 29 -11.56 15.88 -9.00
C ARG A 29 -12.86 16.67 -9.19
N ALA A 30 -13.91 16.27 -8.48
CA ALA A 30 -15.20 16.96 -8.47
C ALA A 30 -15.21 18.22 -7.57
N ARG A 31 -14.09 18.54 -6.90
CA ARG A 31 -13.97 19.64 -5.92
C ARG A 31 -14.92 19.48 -4.74
N ILE A 32 -15.23 18.24 -4.36
CA ILE A 32 -15.93 17.93 -3.12
C ILE A 32 -14.87 17.85 -2.02
N ASP A 33 -14.97 18.74 -1.04
CA ASP A 33 -14.00 18.81 0.05
C ASP A 33 -14.25 17.69 1.07
N ILE A 34 -13.23 16.87 1.29
CA ILE A 34 -13.13 15.94 2.42
C ILE A 34 -12.07 16.53 3.35
N PRO A 35 -12.41 16.93 4.59
CA PRO A 35 -11.52 17.73 5.44
C PRO A 35 -10.44 16.88 6.11
N LEU A 36 -9.57 16.22 5.33
CA LEU A 36 -8.57 15.27 5.81
C LEU A 36 -7.51 15.94 6.72
N THR A 37 -7.13 17.17 6.39
CA THR A 37 -6.15 17.95 7.16
C THR A 37 -6.67 18.35 8.54
N LYS A 38 -7.98 18.59 8.68
CA LYS A 38 -8.62 18.96 9.96
C LYS A 38 -8.44 17.87 11.03
N PHE A 39 -8.31 16.61 10.61
CA PHE A 39 -8.23 15.46 11.51
C PHE A 39 -6.83 14.81 11.52
N SER A 40 -5.82 15.47 10.95
CA SER A 40 -4.43 14.99 10.91
C SER A 40 -4.27 13.60 10.26
N PHE A 41 -5.14 13.24 9.31
CA PHE A 41 -4.95 12.03 8.52
C PHE A 41 -3.66 12.14 7.70
N GLN A 42 -2.96 11.02 7.56
CA GLN A 42 -1.96 10.82 6.52
C GLN A 42 -2.69 10.36 5.25
N PHE A 43 -2.50 11.05 4.13
CA PHE A 43 -3.21 10.76 2.88
C PHE A 43 -2.35 11.08 1.66
N ASN A 44 -2.61 10.38 0.56
CA ASN A 44 -1.89 10.61 -0.68
C ASN A 44 -2.31 11.95 -1.31
N LYS A 45 -1.36 12.61 -1.99
CA LYS A 45 -1.63 13.85 -2.73
C LYS A 45 -2.74 13.63 -3.76
N GLY A 46 -3.70 14.57 -3.81
CA GLY A 46 -4.84 14.47 -4.72
C GLY A 46 -5.83 13.35 -4.38
N GLU A 47 -5.70 12.76 -3.18
CA GLU A 47 -6.48 11.61 -2.73
C GLU A 47 -6.36 10.42 -3.70
N ASP A 48 -5.21 10.31 -4.36
CA ASP A 48 -4.89 9.22 -5.26
C ASP A 48 -4.75 7.91 -4.46
N PHE A 49 -5.14 6.79 -5.07
CA PHE A 49 -5.07 5.49 -4.41
C PHE A 49 -3.62 5.00 -4.20
N TYR A 50 -2.69 5.48 -5.04
CA TYR A 50 -1.26 5.29 -4.88
C TYR A 50 -0.54 6.63 -4.69
N GLY A 51 0.40 6.70 -3.74
CA GLY A 51 1.14 7.92 -3.43
C GLY A 51 2.15 7.73 -2.30
N ASP A 52 2.50 8.83 -1.63
CA ASP A 52 3.61 8.86 -0.65
C ASP A 52 3.20 8.49 0.79
N ALA A 53 1.90 8.32 1.08
CA ALA A 53 1.40 8.06 2.44
C ALA A 53 0.98 6.61 2.67
N VAL A 54 0.08 6.08 1.84
CA VAL A 54 -0.45 4.72 1.97
C VAL A 54 -0.75 4.11 0.60
N ASN A 55 -0.41 2.85 0.40
CA ASN A 55 -0.61 2.12 -0.85
C ASN A 55 -1.13 0.72 -0.55
N THR A 56 -2.22 0.31 -1.20
CA THR A 56 -2.74 -1.06 -1.10
C THR A 56 -2.59 -1.77 -2.43
N PHE A 57 -1.95 -2.93 -2.41
CA PHE A 57 -1.75 -3.79 -3.57
C PHE A 57 -2.64 -5.02 -3.42
N TYR A 58 -3.67 -5.10 -4.25
CA TYR A 58 -4.52 -6.27 -4.33
C TYR A 58 -3.81 -7.39 -5.08
N GLU A 59 -4.12 -8.65 -4.73
CA GLU A 59 -3.53 -9.86 -5.32
C GLU A 59 -3.43 -9.82 -6.87
N LYS A 60 -4.45 -9.28 -7.55
CA LYS A 60 -4.51 -9.23 -9.03
C LYS A 60 -3.76 -8.04 -9.66
N THR A 61 -3.25 -7.13 -8.84
CA THR A 61 -2.60 -5.89 -9.29
C THR A 61 -1.08 -5.92 -9.22
N ILE A 62 -0.50 -6.95 -8.58
CA ILE A 62 0.93 -7.06 -8.33
C ILE A 62 1.44 -8.47 -8.64
N GLY A 63 2.52 -8.54 -9.40
CA GLY A 63 3.16 -9.81 -9.70
C GLY A 63 2.31 -10.71 -10.60
N LEU A 64 2.56 -12.01 -10.48
CA LEU A 64 1.81 -13.07 -11.17
C LEU A 64 1.09 -13.92 -10.14
N TYR A 65 0.20 -13.31 -9.36
CA TYR A 65 -0.52 -14.04 -8.33
C TYR A 65 -1.35 -15.19 -8.96
N PRO A 66 -1.23 -16.44 -8.49
CA PRO A 66 -1.95 -17.58 -9.05
C PRO A 66 -3.37 -17.68 -8.49
N TYR A 67 -4.35 -17.92 -9.37
CA TYR A 67 -5.74 -18.13 -8.98
C TYR A 67 -6.52 -18.85 -10.07
N TYR A 68 -7.69 -19.39 -9.73
CA TYR A 68 -8.67 -19.88 -10.71
C TYR A 68 -9.70 -18.79 -11.00
N ARG A 69 -9.94 -18.47 -12.28
CA ARG A 69 -11.03 -17.55 -12.65
C ARG A 69 -12.41 -18.12 -12.30
N ASP A 70 -12.56 -19.43 -12.43
CA ASP A 70 -13.71 -20.19 -11.96
C ASP A 70 -13.21 -21.38 -11.13
N PRO A 71 -13.43 -21.39 -9.80
CA PRO A 71 -13.00 -22.48 -8.92
C PRO A 71 -13.55 -23.86 -9.31
N LYS A 72 -14.58 -23.93 -10.16
CA LYS A 72 -15.19 -25.18 -10.63
C LYS A 72 -14.62 -25.67 -11.96
N ASP A 73 -13.86 -24.83 -12.68
CA ASP A 73 -13.22 -25.19 -13.94
C ASP A 73 -11.69 -25.29 -13.75
N PRO A 74 -11.12 -26.51 -13.74
CA PRO A 74 -9.68 -26.72 -13.64
C PRO A 74 -8.87 -26.08 -14.78
N ASN A 75 -9.50 -25.76 -15.91
CA ASN A 75 -8.84 -25.10 -17.04
C ASN A 75 -8.81 -23.57 -16.90
N SER A 76 -9.50 -23.02 -15.90
CA SER A 76 -9.56 -21.58 -15.66
C SER A 76 -8.35 -21.02 -14.90
N ALA A 77 -7.31 -21.85 -14.71
CA ALA A 77 -6.09 -21.49 -14.00
C ALA A 77 -5.38 -20.29 -14.64
N VAL A 78 -5.06 -19.30 -13.82
CA VAL A 78 -4.21 -18.16 -14.15
C VAL A 78 -2.92 -18.29 -13.34
N ASN A 79 -1.77 -18.09 -14.00
CA ASN A 79 -0.43 -18.25 -13.40
C ASN A 79 -0.22 -19.59 -12.68
N GLY A 80 -0.82 -20.67 -13.18
CA GLY A 80 -0.73 -22.01 -12.58
C GLY A 80 -1.83 -22.34 -11.56
N GLY A 81 -2.71 -21.39 -11.23
CA GLY A 81 -3.90 -21.59 -10.41
C GLY A 81 -3.65 -21.63 -8.90
N ILE A 82 -2.54 -22.25 -8.49
CA ILE A 82 -2.12 -22.38 -7.08
C ILE A 82 -0.64 -21.99 -6.89
N PRO A 83 -0.22 -21.60 -5.67
CA PRO A 83 1.16 -21.18 -5.39
C PRO A 83 2.25 -22.20 -5.74
N GLN A 84 1.96 -23.50 -5.73
CA GLN A 84 2.94 -24.56 -6.04
C GLN A 84 3.27 -24.64 -7.54
N ARG A 85 2.48 -23.99 -8.41
CA ARG A 85 2.57 -24.08 -9.87
C ARG A 85 2.95 -22.77 -10.56
N VAL A 86 3.17 -21.70 -9.80
CA VAL A 86 3.63 -20.42 -10.35
C VAL A 86 5.15 -20.44 -10.51
N ASP A 87 5.68 -19.85 -11.58
CA ASP A 87 7.10 -19.53 -11.64
C ASP A 87 7.38 -18.37 -10.68
N MET A 88 7.98 -18.69 -9.53
CA MET A 88 8.27 -17.70 -8.49
C MET A 88 9.26 -16.63 -8.93
N ARG A 89 10.18 -16.92 -9.86
CA ARG A 89 11.13 -15.91 -10.35
C ARG A 89 10.41 -14.88 -11.21
N GLU A 90 9.53 -15.33 -12.09
CA GLU A 90 8.71 -14.43 -12.90
C GLU A 90 7.73 -13.62 -12.03
N HIS A 91 7.08 -14.25 -11.05
CA HIS A 91 6.21 -13.57 -10.10
C HIS A 91 6.93 -12.42 -9.38
N LEU A 92 8.11 -12.69 -8.81
CA LEU A 92 8.89 -11.69 -8.08
C LEU A 92 9.42 -10.59 -9.00
N SER A 93 9.86 -10.94 -10.22
CA SER A 93 10.29 -9.96 -11.21
C SER A 93 9.16 -9.02 -11.61
N LYS A 94 7.95 -9.56 -11.82
CA LYS A 94 6.77 -8.77 -12.15
C LYS A 94 6.30 -7.93 -10.96
N ALA A 95 6.31 -8.48 -9.75
CA ALA A 95 5.92 -7.78 -8.54
C ALA A 95 6.84 -6.57 -8.29
N LYS A 96 8.16 -6.75 -8.43
CA LYS A 96 9.12 -5.65 -8.37
C LYS A 96 8.78 -4.54 -9.37
N ALA A 97 8.58 -4.89 -10.64
CA ALA A 97 8.26 -3.91 -11.68
C ALA A 97 6.92 -3.18 -11.41
N ASP A 98 5.92 -3.88 -10.86
CA ASP A 98 4.64 -3.28 -10.48
C ASP A 98 4.79 -2.29 -9.31
N ILE A 99 5.56 -2.66 -8.28
CA ILE A 99 5.86 -1.78 -7.14
C ILE A 99 6.59 -0.54 -7.63
N GLU A 100 7.66 -0.69 -8.41
CA GLU A 100 8.45 0.44 -8.93
C GLU A 100 7.62 1.37 -9.81
N ARG A 101 6.62 0.83 -10.54
CA ARG A 101 5.69 1.63 -11.35
C ARG A 101 4.67 2.38 -10.50
N LEU A 102 4.14 1.76 -9.45
CA LEU A 102 3.07 2.31 -8.62
C LEU A 102 3.60 3.23 -7.50
N ILE A 103 4.81 2.96 -7.01
CA ILE A 103 5.56 3.75 -6.04
C ILE A 103 6.93 4.09 -6.66
N PRO A 104 7.01 5.13 -7.52
CA PRO A 104 8.25 5.47 -8.22
C PRO A 104 9.35 6.03 -7.31
N ASN A 105 9.00 6.45 -6.10
CA ASN A 105 9.96 6.98 -5.13
C ASN A 105 10.69 5.83 -4.41
N PRO A 106 11.99 5.61 -4.66
CA PRO A 106 12.74 4.53 -4.00
C PRO A 106 12.97 4.79 -2.50
N SER A 107 12.73 6.01 -2.03
CA SER A 107 12.79 6.40 -0.60
C SER A 107 11.40 6.50 0.02
N PHE A 108 10.42 5.75 -0.51
CA PHE A 108 9.08 5.69 0.07
C PHE A 108 9.13 5.28 1.55
N GLY A 109 8.58 6.14 2.41
CA GLY A 109 8.54 5.95 3.87
C GLY A 109 7.13 5.79 4.44
N GLY A 110 6.12 5.65 3.57
CA GLY A 110 4.73 5.44 3.97
C GLY A 110 4.39 3.96 4.24
N VAL A 111 3.10 3.65 4.26
CA VAL A 111 2.59 2.30 4.49
C VAL A 111 2.29 1.60 3.17
N ALA A 112 2.82 0.38 2.98
CA ALA A 112 2.48 -0.50 1.86
C ALA A 112 1.77 -1.75 2.38
N ILE A 113 0.58 -2.03 1.85
CA ILE A 113 -0.30 -3.13 2.26
C ILE A 113 -0.40 -4.12 1.10
N LEU A 114 -0.04 -5.38 1.34
CA LEU A 114 -0.35 -6.47 0.41
C LEU A 114 -1.66 -7.12 0.86
N ASP A 115 -2.69 -7.01 0.02
CA ASP A 115 -4.03 -7.52 0.31
C ASP A 115 -4.30 -8.78 -0.51
N PHE A 116 -3.82 -9.91 0.03
CA PHE A 116 -3.92 -11.24 -0.58
C PHE A 116 -4.85 -12.09 0.26
N GLU A 117 -6.06 -12.32 -0.25
CA GLU A 117 -7.13 -13.03 0.48
C GLU A 117 -7.40 -14.43 -0.08
N SER A 118 -6.98 -14.71 -1.32
CA SER A 118 -7.13 -16.03 -1.95
C SER A 118 -6.03 -17.01 -1.53
N TRP A 119 -6.25 -18.30 -1.79
CA TRP A 119 -5.24 -19.37 -1.71
C TRP A 119 -5.64 -20.58 -2.55
#